data_AF-A0A800KC76-F1
#
_entry.id   AF-A0A800KC76-F1
#
_cell.length_a   1.000
_cell.length_b   1.000
_cell.length_c   1.000
_cell.angle_alpha   90.00
_cell.angle_beta   90.00
_cell.angle_gamma   90.00
#
_symmetry.space_group_name_H-M   'P 1'
#
loop_
_entity.id
_entity.type
_entity.pdbx_description
1 polymer ?
#
loop_
_entity_poly.entity_id
_entity_poly.type
_entity_poly.pdbx_seq_one_letter_code
_entity_poly.pdbx_strand_id
1 'polypeptide(L)' 'MVRKYFIMVILMSISFAYEVGETISVAHQNQDFPICYAPELDPNNDGVFNFSEYNGDLNGGQYYVIFLEMMATW' A
#
# COMPACT_ATOMS: atom_id res chain seq x y z
N MET A 1 -20.22 27.87 -16.63
CA MET A 1 -19.88 27.42 -15.26
C MET A 1 -20.13 25.92 -15.05
N VAL A 2 -21.31 25.39 -15.43
CA VAL A 2 -21.70 23.97 -15.25
C VAL A 2 -20.66 22.94 -15.72
N ARG A 3 -20.00 23.17 -16.87
CA ARG A 3 -18.95 22.27 -17.40
C ARG A 3 -17.77 22.06 -16.45
N LYS A 4 -17.39 23.08 -15.65
CA LYS A 4 -16.27 22.97 -14.70
C LYS A 4 -16.65 22.13 -13.47
N TYR A 5 -17.87 22.29 -12.99
CA TYR A 5 -18.41 21.48 -11.89
C TYR A 5 -18.57 20.02 -12.30
N PHE A 6 -18.96 19.75 -13.54
CA PHE A 6 -19.06 18.38 -14.06
C PHE A 6 -17.70 17.66 -14.08
N ILE A 7 -16.63 18.37 -14.46
CA ILE A 7 -15.26 17.83 -14.42
C ILE A 7 -14.80 17.57 -12.97
N MET A 8 -15.11 18.47 -12.02
CA MET A 8 -14.81 18.25 -10.59
C MET A 8 -15.52 17.02 -10.02
N VAL A 9 -16.78 16.81 -10.38
CA VAL A 9 -17.55 15.64 -9.92
C VAL A 9 -16.94 14.33 -10.44
N ILE A 10 -16.52 14.28 -11.71
CA ILE A 10 -15.85 13.10 -12.29
C ILE A 10 -14.50 12.81 -11.60
N LEU A 11 -13.74 13.85 -11.22
CA LEU A 11 -12.46 13.70 -10.52
C LEU A 11 -12.62 13.21 -9.08
N MET A 12 -13.70 13.60 -8.39
CA MET A 12 -14.00 13.13 -7.03
C MET A 12 -14.49 11.67 -7.00
N SER A 13 -15.03 11.13 -8.10
CA SER A 13 -15.44 9.72 -8.19
C SER A 13 -14.28 8.73 -8.36
N ILE A 14 -13.02 9.20 -8.40
CA ILE A 14 -11.80 8.38 -8.57
C ILE A 14 -11.18 8.00 -7.21
N SER A 15 -11.92 8.12 -6.11
CA SER A 15 -11.46 7.65 -4.79
C SER A 15 -11.52 6.12 -4.75
N PHE A 16 -10.51 5.46 -5.30
CA PHE A 16 -10.40 4.01 -5.33
C PHE A 16 -9.69 3.50 -4.07
N ALA A 17 -10.42 2.80 -3.21
CA ALA A 17 -9.85 1.90 -2.22
C ALA A 17 -9.81 0.48 -2.82
N TYR A 18 -8.86 -0.34 -2.38
CA TYR A 18 -8.85 -1.75 -2.75
C TYR A 18 -9.98 -2.50 -2.02
N GLU A 19 -10.65 -3.40 -2.74
CA GLU A 19 -11.72 -4.24 -2.22
C GLU A 19 -11.27 -5.70 -2.04
N VAL A 20 -12.08 -6.49 -1.32
CA VAL A 20 -11.79 -7.91 -1.08
C VAL A 20 -11.68 -8.67 -2.40
N GLY A 21 -10.55 -9.35 -2.59
CA GLY A 21 -10.26 -10.13 -3.80
C GLY A 21 -9.45 -9.37 -4.85
N GLU A 22 -9.24 -8.07 -4.67
CA GLU A 22 -8.34 -7.30 -5.53
C GLU A 22 -6.86 -7.51 -5.16
N THR A 23 -5.99 -7.26 -6.13
CA THR A 23 -4.54 -7.30 -5.95
C THR A 23 -3.99 -5.88 -5.90
N ILE A 24 -3.18 -5.58 -4.89
CA ILE A 24 -2.49 -4.30 -4.78
C ILE A 24 -1.51 -4.09 -5.94
N SER A 25 -1.52 -2.90 -6.53
CA SER A 25 -0.63 -2.58 -7.66
C SER A 25 0.84 -2.62 -7.26
N VAL A 26 1.73 -2.91 -8.21
CA VAL A 26 3.20 -2.88 -7.98
C VAL A 26 3.66 -1.52 -7.47
N ALA A 27 3.03 -0.44 -7.94
CA ALA A 27 3.35 0.91 -7.47
C ALA A 27 3.02 1.08 -5.98
N HIS A 28 1.87 0.59 -5.51
CA HIS A 28 1.51 0.67 -4.09
C HIS A 28 2.29 -0.36 -3.24
N GLN A 29 2.73 -1.46 -3.85
CA GLN A 29 3.60 -2.42 -3.16
C GLN A 29 4.97 -1.83 -2.82
N ASN A 30 5.54 -1.05 -3.74
CA ASN A 30 6.82 -0.36 -3.57
C ASN A 30 6.70 0.99 -2.85
N GLN A 31 5.61 1.22 -2.11
CA GLN A 31 5.48 2.42 -1.30
C GLN A 31 6.23 2.24 0.02
N ASP A 32 7.11 3.19 0.34
CA ASP A 32 7.91 3.15 1.57
C ASP A 32 7.09 3.63 2.77
N PHE A 33 7.14 2.85 3.85
CA PHE A 33 6.61 3.20 5.16
C PHE A 33 7.73 3.18 6.19
N PRO A 34 7.95 4.24 6.98
CA PRO A 34 9.04 4.24 7.96
C PRO A 34 8.79 3.20 9.07
N ILE A 35 9.82 2.44 9.41
CA ILE A 35 9.75 1.47 10.51
C ILE A 35 10.03 2.20 11.82
N CYS A 36 8.98 2.37 12.64
CA CYS A 36 9.09 3.04 13.93
C CYS A 36 9.38 2.09 15.10
N TYR A 37 9.05 0.80 14.95
CA TYR A 37 9.19 -0.23 15.98
C TYR A 37 9.79 -1.50 15.38
N ALA A 38 10.60 -2.20 16.17
CA ALA A 38 11.28 -3.44 15.78
C ALA A 38 12.13 -3.33 14.48
N PRO A 39 13.04 -2.34 14.35
CA PRO A 39 13.90 -2.21 13.18
C PRO A 39 14.81 -3.43 12.96
N GLU A 40 15.05 -4.25 13.98
CA GLU A 40 15.77 -5.51 13.87
C GLU A 40 15.04 -6.58 13.04
N LEU A 41 13.75 -6.38 12.75
CA LEU A 41 12.94 -7.27 11.90
C LEU A 41 12.91 -6.81 10.43
N ASP A 42 13.58 -5.70 10.11
CA ASP A 42 13.75 -5.23 8.74
C ASP A 42 14.67 -6.20 7.96
N PRO A 43 14.18 -6.86 6.89
CA PRO A 43 14.95 -7.85 6.14
C PRO A 43 16.20 -7.29 5.46
N ASN A 44 16.18 -6.01 5.04
CA ASN A 44 17.24 -5.39 4.24
C ASN A 44 17.98 -4.28 5.00
N ASN A 45 17.49 -3.91 6.19
CA ASN A 45 18.07 -2.94 7.11
C ASN A 45 18.21 -1.54 6.49
N ASP A 46 17.22 -1.12 5.68
CA ASP A 46 17.12 0.22 5.08
C ASP A 46 16.24 1.19 5.91
N GLY A 47 15.55 0.68 6.93
CA GLY A 47 14.72 1.45 7.85
C GLY A 47 13.30 1.74 7.33
N VAL A 48 12.91 1.17 6.19
CA VAL A 48 11.57 1.29 5.63
C VAL A 48 10.96 -0.08 5.37
N PHE A 49 9.64 -0.14 5.41
CA PHE A 49 8.85 -1.29 5.04
C PHE A 49 8.16 -1.00 3.71
N ASN A 50 8.20 -1.95 2.79
CA ASN A 50 7.34 -2.00 1.61
C ASN A 50 6.62 -3.35 1.53
N PHE A 51 5.47 -3.42 0.86
CA PHE A 51 4.77 -4.69 0.68
C PHE A 51 5.48 -5.62 -0.32
N SER A 52 6.36 -5.09 -1.18
CA SER A 52 7.05 -5.91 -2.19
C SER A 52 8.09 -6.85 -1.59
N GLU A 53 8.63 -6.56 -0.40
CA GLU A 53 9.45 -7.48 0.40
C GLU A 53 8.77 -8.84 0.63
N TYR A 54 7.44 -8.83 0.77
CA TYR A 54 6.63 -10.02 1.03
C TYR A 54 5.92 -10.54 -0.22
N ASN A 55 6.23 -10.00 -1.40
CA ASN A 55 5.68 -10.50 -2.65
C ASN A 55 6.44 -11.74 -3.12
N GLY A 56 5.78 -12.90 -3.02
CA GLY A 56 6.27 -14.20 -3.46
C GLY A 56 6.79 -14.25 -4.90
N ASP A 57 6.16 -13.49 -5.80
CA ASP A 57 6.55 -13.46 -7.21
C ASP A 57 7.88 -12.72 -7.43
N LEU A 58 8.25 -11.82 -6.51
CA LEU A 58 9.49 -11.04 -6.55
C LEU A 58 10.61 -11.67 -5.72
N ASN A 59 10.28 -12.42 -4.67
CA ASN A 59 11.25 -12.96 -3.69
C ASN A 59 11.60 -14.46 -3.89
N GLY A 60 11.30 -15.03 -5.06
CA GLY A 60 11.67 -16.41 -5.39
C GLY A 60 10.68 -17.48 -4.92
N GLY A 61 9.40 -17.12 -4.75
CA GLY A 61 8.30 -18.03 -4.48
C GLY A 61 7.96 -18.20 -3.00
N GLN A 62 8.41 -17.30 -2.13
CA GLN A 62 8.06 -17.32 -0.70
C GLN A 62 6.86 -16.41 -0.45
N TYR A 63 5.67 -17.02 -0.31
CA TYR A 63 4.43 -16.29 -0.10
C TYR A 63 4.08 -16.21 1.39
N TYR A 64 3.59 -15.04 1.80
CA TYR A 64 3.25 -14.75 3.19
C TYR A 64 1.78 -14.39 3.33
N VAL A 65 1.20 -14.69 4.48
CA VAL A 65 -0.10 -14.15 4.90
C VAL A 65 0.18 -13.07 5.93
N ILE A 66 -0.19 -11.83 5.62
CA ILE A 66 0.09 -10.66 6.45
C ILE A 66 -1.20 -10.23 7.15
N PHE A 67 -1.13 -10.05 8.47
CA PHE A 67 -2.17 -9.37 9.22
C PHE A 67 -1.76 -7.91 9.43
N LEU A 68 -2.55 -6.97 8.92
CA LEU A 68 -2.29 -5.53 9.02
C LEU A 68 -3.28 -4.90 9.97
N GLU A 69 -2.76 -4.25 11.01
CA GLU A 69 -3.55 -3.45 11.94
C GLU A 69 -3.14 -1.97 11.82
N MET A 70 -4.11 -1.11 11.55
CA MET A 70 -3.88 0.34 11.51
C MET A 70 -4.39 0.97 12.80
N MET A 71 -3.48 1.53 13.59
CA MET A 71 -3.82 2.33 14.76
C MET A 71 -3.73 3.81 14.41
N ALA A 72 -4.88 4.44 14.18
CA ALA A 72 -4.97 5.87 13.88
C ALA A 72 -5.62 6.63 15.05
N THR A 73 -4.99 7.71 15.49
CA THR A 73 -5.59 8.69 16.44
C THR A 73 -6.08 9.91 15.68
N TRP A 74 -7.25 10.44 16.07
CA TRP A 74 -7.83 11.65 15.49
C TRP A 74 -7.47 12.90 16.29
#